data_AF-A0A183D6U1-F1
#
_entry.id   AF-A0A183D6U1-F1
#
_cell.length_a   1.000
_cell.length_b   1.000
_cell.length_c   1.000
_cell.angle_alpha   90.00
_cell.angle_beta   90.00
_cell.angle_gamma   90.00
#
_symmetry.space_group_name_H-M   'P 1'
#
loop_
_entity.id
_entity.type
_entity.pdbx_description
1 polymer ?
#
loop_
_entity_poly.entity_id
_entity_poly.type
_entity_poly.pdbx_seq_one_letter_code
_entity_poly.pdbx_strand_id
1 'polypeptide(L)'
;VPELGFWDVVLDYVLIDAFEEFSRPPSAVLAVTRNMFLSQSLKESTLATVIWSMLKAKRARLAVPDGFISHFYDISEAVSPTITLGFLGTDEHLRDLCHYFKEHMCSFIVDIFSLKKVRYTCLRELAEDIRLILETRLEMVQTRLSTELLPVA
;
A
#
# COMPACT_ATOMS: atom_id res chain seq x y z
N VAL A 1 -17.07 -2.96 -23.46
CA VAL A 1 -16.48 -2.35 -22.25
C VAL A 1 -15.26 -3.20 -21.93
N PRO A 2 -14.06 -2.63 -21.74
CA PRO A 2 -12.93 -3.44 -21.29
C PRO A 2 -13.35 -4.08 -19.95
N GLU A 3 -13.30 -5.41 -19.87
CA GLU A 3 -13.61 -6.11 -18.62
C GLU A 3 -12.53 -5.75 -17.60
N LEU A 4 -12.93 -5.15 -16.49
CA LEU A 4 -12.04 -4.83 -15.39
C LEU A 4 -11.52 -6.14 -14.80
N GLY A 5 -10.23 -6.41 -14.94
CA GLY A 5 -9.59 -7.60 -14.39
C GLY A 5 -9.31 -7.46 -12.90
N PHE A 6 -9.07 -8.59 -12.24
CA PHE A 6 -8.61 -8.62 -10.85
C PHE A 6 -7.34 -7.78 -10.65
N TRP A 7 -6.39 -7.88 -11.58
CA TRP A 7 -5.12 -7.16 -11.50
C TRP A 7 -5.28 -5.64 -11.68
N ASP A 8 -6.24 -5.19 -12.48
CA ASP A 8 -6.55 -3.75 -12.60
C ASP A 8 -7.08 -3.21 -11.26
N VAL A 9 -7.91 -3.99 -10.55
CA VAL A 9 -8.37 -3.62 -9.20
C VAL A 9 -7.21 -3.56 -8.21
N VAL A 10 -6.40 -4.60 -8.14
CA VAL A 10 -5.32 -4.68 -7.13
C VAL A 10 -4.24 -3.63 -7.38
N LEU A 11 -3.79 -3.47 -8.62
CA LEU A 11 -2.70 -2.54 -8.93
C LEU A 11 -3.19 -1.10 -8.87
N ASP A 12 -4.25 -0.76 -9.61
CA ASP A 12 -4.63 0.64 -9.79
C ASP A 12 -5.47 1.16 -8.61
N TYR A 13 -6.50 0.43 -8.21
CA TYR A 13 -7.45 0.90 -7.18
C TYR A 13 -7.00 0.67 -5.75
N VAL A 14 -6.09 -0.28 -5.51
CA VAL A 14 -5.61 -0.59 -4.15
C VAL A 14 -4.19 -0.09 -3.95
N LEU A 15 -3.22 -0.58 -4.71
CA LEU A 15 -1.81 -0.29 -4.44
C LEU A 15 -1.41 1.13 -4.86
N ILE A 16 -1.67 1.52 -6.11
CA ILE A 16 -1.26 2.83 -6.63
C ILE A 16 -1.99 3.96 -5.89
N ASP A 17 -3.31 3.85 -5.70
CA ASP A 17 -4.10 4.85 -4.96
C ASP A 17 -3.56 5.03 -3.52
N ALA A 18 -3.31 3.93 -2.80
CA ALA A 18 -2.74 4.00 -1.46
C ALA A 18 -1.34 4.64 -1.44
N PHE A 19 -0.46 4.29 -2.38
CA PHE A 19 0.87 4.87 -2.46
C PHE A 19 0.87 6.36 -2.83
N GLU A 20 -0.10 6.81 -3.63
CA GLU A 20 -0.30 8.24 -3.89
C GLU A 20 -0.77 8.96 -2.61
N GLU A 21 -1.73 8.39 -1.88
CA GLU A 21 -2.23 8.93 -0.61
C GLU A 21 -1.10 9.06 0.43
N PHE A 22 -0.20 8.08 0.52
CA PHE A 22 0.99 8.17 1.39
C PHE A 22 2.05 9.15 0.92
N SER A 23 2.09 9.49 -0.37
CA SER A 23 3.02 10.49 -0.90
C SER A 23 2.52 11.92 -0.62
N ARG A 24 1.21 12.09 -0.43
CA ARG A 24 0.56 13.37 -0.12
C ARG A 24 -0.42 13.24 1.06
N PRO A 25 0.07 12.87 2.26
CA PRO A 25 -0.81 12.61 3.37
C PRO A 25 -1.50 13.90 3.86
N PRO A 26 -2.77 13.84 4.28
CA PRO A 26 -3.47 14.98 4.85
C PRO A 26 -2.76 15.54 6.09
N SER A 27 -2.87 16.85 6.31
CA SER A 27 -2.26 17.53 7.47
C SER A 27 -2.70 16.92 8.81
N ALA A 28 -3.95 16.46 8.92
CA ALA A 28 -4.47 15.79 10.11
C ALA A 28 -3.73 14.47 10.41
N VAL A 29 -3.40 13.69 9.38
CA VAL A 29 -2.61 12.45 9.53
C VAL A 29 -1.20 12.80 10.00
N LEU A 30 -0.54 13.74 9.32
CA LEU A 30 0.83 14.16 9.68
C LEU A 30 0.92 14.70 11.11
N ALA A 31 -0.09 15.46 11.56
CA ALA A 31 -0.13 16.03 12.90
C ALA A 31 -0.17 14.95 13.99
N VAL A 32 -0.80 13.80 13.73
CA VAL A 32 -0.86 12.67 14.67
C VAL A 32 0.41 11.84 14.59
N THR A 33 0.81 11.43 13.38
CA THR A 33 1.91 10.47 13.21
C THR A 33 3.26 11.05 13.64
N ARG A 34 3.51 12.33 13.33
CA ARG A 34 4.78 13.02 13.65
C ARG A 34 4.84 13.60 15.06
N ASN A 35 3.78 13.50 15.85
CA ASN A 35 3.80 14.05 17.20
C ASN A 35 4.60 13.13 18.14
N MET A 36 5.75 13.60 18.62
CA MET A 36 6.65 12.84 19.52
C MET A 36 6.09 12.71 20.94
N PHE A 37 5.09 13.52 21.32
CA PHE A 37 4.52 13.52 22.66
C PHE A 37 3.34 12.56 22.84
N LEU A 38 2.79 12.03 21.74
CA LEU A 38 1.72 11.04 21.81
C LEU A 38 2.31 9.64 22.01
N SER A 39 1.75 8.88 22.94
CA SER A 39 2.03 7.45 23.05
C SER A 39 1.60 6.71 21.79
N GLN A 40 2.22 5.57 21.50
CA GLN A 40 1.89 4.77 20.32
C GLN A 40 0.40 4.36 20.29
N SER A 41 -0.16 3.92 21.41
CA SER A 41 -1.58 3.59 21.54
C SER A 41 -2.51 4.77 21.27
N LEU A 42 -2.10 5.98 21.67
CA LEU A 42 -2.87 7.20 21.41
C LEU A 42 -2.77 7.61 19.93
N LYS A 43 -1.60 7.41 19.29
CA LYS A 43 -1.44 7.60 17.85
C LYS A 43 -2.36 6.66 17.07
N GLU A 44 -2.40 5.38 17.42
CA GLU A 44 -3.27 4.37 16.80
C GLU A 44 -4.74 4.77 16.91
N SER A 45 -5.23 5.07 18.12
CA SER A 45 -6.63 5.43 18.34
C SER A 45 -7.03 6.74 17.63
N THR A 46 -6.16 7.76 17.70
CA THR A 46 -6.42 9.05 17.05
C THR A 46 -6.40 8.89 15.53
N LEU A 47 -5.43 8.15 14.99
CA LEU A 47 -5.32 7.94 13.57
C LEU A 47 -6.46 7.10 13.01
N ALA A 48 -6.90 6.07 13.74
CA ALA A 48 -8.10 5.31 13.39
C ALA A 48 -9.33 6.24 13.27
N THR A 49 -9.49 7.16 14.21
CA THR A 49 -10.61 8.14 14.19
C THR A 49 -10.51 9.12 13.02
N VAL A 50 -9.29 9.58 12.69
CA VAL A 50 -9.04 10.46 11.54
C VAL A 50 -9.36 9.74 10.23
N ILE A 51 -8.83 8.53 10.05
CA ILE A 51 -9.05 7.70 8.86
C ILE A 51 -10.52 7.33 8.71
N TRP A 52 -11.19 6.94 9.79
CA TRP A 52 -12.63 6.70 9.79
C TRP A 52 -13.41 7.91 9.27
N SER A 53 -13.09 9.10 9.78
CA SER A 53 -13.74 10.34 9.36
C SER A 53 -13.52 10.63 7.88
N MET A 54 -12.30 10.37 7.37
CA MET A 54 -11.97 10.50 5.96
C MET A 54 -12.72 9.48 5.08
N LEU A 55 -12.76 8.21 5.47
CA LEU A 55 -13.47 7.15 4.76
C LEU A 55 -14.98 7.41 4.76
N LYS A 56 -15.54 7.88 5.87
CA LYS A 56 -16.95 8.30 5.95
C LYS A 56 -17.25 9.43 4.96
N ALA A 57 -16.36 10.42 4.86
CA ALA A 57 -16.50 11.52 3.90
C ALA A 57 -16.35 11.05 2.45
N LYS A 58 -15.44 10.11 2.16
CA LYS A 58 -15.30 9.46 0.84
C LYS A 58 -16.57 8.65 0.50
N ARG A 59 -17.10 7.86 1.43
CA ARG A 59 -18.32 7.05 1.28
C ARG A 59 -19.54 7.90 0.92
N ALA A 60 -19.69 9.07 1.53
CA ALA A 60 -20.79 10.01 1.23
C ALA A 60 -20.78 10.57 -0.20
N ARG A 61 -19.66 10.46 -0.93
CA ARG A 61 -19.50 10.92 -2.31
C ARG A 61 -19.63 9.79 -3.34
N LEU A 62 -19.80 8.54 -2.89
CA LEU A 62 -19.94 7.41 -3.80
C LEU A 62 -21.27 7.48 -4.54
N ALA A 63 -21.22 7.28 -5.86
CA ALA A 63 -22.42 7.19 -6.67
C ALA A 63 -23.26 5.93 -6.35
N VAL A 64 -22.60 4.85 -5.95
CA VAL A 64 -23.22 3.57 -5.58
C VAL A 64 -22.92 3.28 -4.10
N PRO A 65 -23.90 3.47 -3.19
CA PRO A 65 -23.68 3.32 -1.74
C PRO A 65 -23.30 1.91 -1.29
N ASP A 66 -23.73 0.88 -2.03
CA ASP A 66 -23.50 -0.54 -1.74
C ASP A 66 -22.63 -1.21 -2.83
N GLY A 67 -21.69 -0.43 -3.37
CA GLY A 67 -20.76 -0.90 -4.39
C GLY A 67 -19.49 -1.51 -3.78
N PHE A 68 -18.66 -2.11 -4.64
CA PHE A 68 -17.34 -2.66 -4.27
C PHE A 68 -16.49 -1.69 -3.42
N ILE A 69 -16.41 -0.41 -3.82
CA ILE A 69 -15.61 0.59 -3.10
C ILE A 69 -16.15 0.86 -1.68
N SER A 70 -17.46 0.77 -1.47
CA SER A 70 -18.07 0.94 -0.15
C SER A 70 -17.62 -0.17 0.80
N HIS A 71 -17.68 -1.43 0.34
CA HIS A 71 -17.17 -2.58 1.10
C HIS A 71 -15.64 -2.57 1.26
N PHE A 72 -14.91 -2.08 0.26
CA PHE A 72 -13.47 -1.92 0.35
C PHE A 72 -13.08 -0.90 1.45
N TYR A 73 -13.89 0.15 1.64
CA TYR A 73 -13.70 1.07 2.76
C TYR A 73 -13.92 0.42 4.13
N ASP A 74 -14.79 -0.59 4.25
CA ASP A 74 -14.96 -1.33 5.51
C ASP A 74 -13.67 -2.09 5.89
N ILE A 75 -12.98 -2.66 4.89
CA ILE A 75 -11.68 -3.32 5.10
C ILE A 75 -10.60 -2.28 5.40
N SER A 76 -10.58 -1.19 4.64
CA SER A 76 -9.60 -0.11 4.79
C SER A 76 -9.68 0.55 6.16
N GLU A 77 -10.87 0.66 6.74
CA GLU A 77 -11.07 1.20 8.09
C GLU A 77 -10.28 0.42 9.16
N ALA A 78 -10.19 -0.91 9.01
CA ALA A 78 -9.45 -1.76 9.93
C ALA A 78 -7.93 -1.78 9.65
N VAL A 79 -7.54 -1.73 8.37
CA VAL A 79 -6.14 -2.00 7.97
C VAL A 79 -5.32 -0.72 7.81
N SER A 80 -5.91 0.35 7.27
CA SER A 80 -5.20 1.59 6.93
C SER A 80 -4.53 2.31 8.11
N PRO A 81 -5.08 2.33 9.35
CA PRO A 81 -4.41 2.99 10.47
C PRO A 81 -3.03 2.40 10.76
N THR A 82 -2.93 1.08 10.82
CA THR A 82 -1.66 0.39 11.09
C THR A 82 -0.66 0.61 9.96
N ILE A 83 -1.11 0.48 8.70
CA ILE A 83 -0.25 0.75 7.54
C ILE A 83 0.23 2.20 7.54
N THR A 84 -0.65 3.16 7.80
CA THR A 84 -0.32 4.58 7.84
C THR A 84 0.72 4.89 8.92
N LEU A 85 0.62 4.25 10.10
CA LEU A 85 1.66 4.36 11.12
C LEU A 85 2.98 3.72 10.69
N GLY A 86 2.95 2.59 9.98
CA GLY A 86 4.15 2.00 9.40
C GLY A 86 4.87 2.95 8.46
N PHE A 87 4.14 3.62 7.56
CA PHE A 87 4.72 4.54 6.58
C PHE A 87 5.08 5.92 7.13
N LEU A 88 4.30 6.48 8.06
CA LEU A 88 4.40 7.88 8.46
C LEU A 88 4.69 8.08 9.95
N GLY A 89 4.79 6.99 10.70
CA GLY A 89 5.05 6.99 12.13
C GLY A 89 6.47 7.46 12.49
N THR A 90 6.71 7.47 13.80
CA THR A 90 7.99 7.92 14.38
C THR A 90 9.04 6.81 14.43
N ASP A 91 8.64 5.56 14.26
CA ASP A 91 9.58 4.44 14.14
C ASP A 91 10.29 4.53 12.78
N GLU A 92 11.58 4.84 12.81
CA GLU A 92 12.40 4.98 11.61
C GLU A 92 12.64 3.64 10.91
N HIS A 93 12.82 2.57 11.69
CA HIS A 93 13.10 1.25 11.15
C HIS A 93 11.89 0.69 10.41
N LEU A 94 10.72 0.74 11.03
CA LEU A 94 9.47 0.31 10.40
C LEU A 94 9.16 1.14 9.14
N ARG A 95 9.45 2.45 9.19
CA ARG A 95 9.27 3.34 8.05
C ARG A 95 10.18 2.98 6.88
N ASP A 96 11.45 2.70 7.15
CA ASP A 96 12.41 2.27 6.13
C ASP A 96 11.98 0.95 5.48
N LEU A 97 11.51 0.00 6.28
CA LEU A 97 10.96 -1.27 5.78
C LEU A 97 9.72 -1.05 4.89
N CYS A 98 8.78 -0.21 5.33
CA CYS A 98 7.59 0.14 4.53
C CYS A 98 7.97 0.84 3.22
N HIS A 99 8.94 1.76 3.26
CA HIS A 99 9.45 2.45 2.07
C HIS A 99 10.16 1.49 1.11
N TYR A 100 10.97 0.57 1.62
CA TYR A 100 11.61 -0.49 0.84
C TYR A 100 10.57 -1.37 0.13
N PHE A 101 9.52 -1.78 0.85
CA PHE A 101 8.40 -2.52 0.25
C PHE A 101 7.73 -1.72 -0.88
N LYS A 102 7.40 -0.45 -0.63
CA LYS A 102 6.78 0.43 -1.63
C LYS A 102 7.64 0.58 -2.87
N GLU A 103 8.96 0.78 -2.72
CA GLU A 103 9.88 0.91 -3.86
C GLU A 103 9.87 -0.34 -4.74
N HIS A 104 9.86 -1.53 -4.14
CA HIS A 104 9.78 -2.80 -4.86
C HIS A 104 8.46 -2.97 -5.60
N MET A 105 7.34 -2.60 -5.00
CA MET A 105 6.03 -2.67 -5.65
C MET A 105 5.89 -1.67 -6.79
N CYS A 106 6.32 -0.41 -6.60
CA CYS A 106 6.30 0.58 -7.67
C CYS A 106 7.20 0.16 -8.83
N SER A 107 8.40 -0.35 -8.53
CA SER A 107 9.32 -0.81 -9.55
C SER A 107 8.81 -2.07 -10.25
N PHE A 108 8.09 -2.96 -9.56
CA PHE A 108 7.39 -4.09 -10.19
C PHE A 108 6.38 -3.60 -11.23
N ILE A 109 5.52 -2.66 -10.85
CA ILE A 109 4.49 -2.09 -11.74
C ILE A 109 5.14 -1.46 -12.98
N VAL A 110 6.24 -0.73 -12.83
CA VAL A 110 6.97 -0.16 -13.98
C VAL A 110 7.59 -1.26 -14.86
N ASP A 111 8.14 -2.30 -14.24
CA ASP A 111 8.87 -3.36 -14.94
C ASP A 111 7.97 -4.23 -15.78
N ILE A 112 6.75 -4.54 -15.31
CA ILE A 112 5.81 -5.36 -16.09
C ILE A 112 5.46 -4.69 -17.42
N PHE A 113 5.46 -3.34 -17.49
CA PHE A 113 5.21 -2.56 -18.71
C PHE A 113 6.46 -2.25 -19.54
N SER A 114 7.64 -2.73 -19.13
CA SER A 114 8.90 -2.45 -19.83
C SER A 114 9.19 -3.48 -20.93
N LEU A 115 9.19 -3.02 -22.18
CA LEU A 115 9.58 -3.83 -23.35
C LEU A 115 11.02 -4.37 -23.29
N LYS A 116 11.86 -3.82 -22.40
CA LYS A 116 13.24 -4.30 -22.18
C LYS A 116 13.32 -5.47 -21.19
N LYS A 117 12.31 -5.62 -20.33
CA LYS A 117 12.29 -6.61 -19.25
C LYS A 117 11.30 -7.73 -19.50
N VAL A 118 10.26 -7.47 -20.28
CA VAL A 118 9.15 -8.39 -20.52
C VAL A 118 8.90 -8.56 -22.01
N ARG A 119 8.75 -9.80 -22.46
CA ARG A 119 8.47 -10.16 -23.85
C ARG A 119 6.97 -10.15 -24.11
N TYR A 120 6.54 -9.22 -24.96
CA TYR A 120 5.15 -9.08 -25.42
C TYR A 120 4.84 -9.89 -26.69
N THR A 121 5.58 -10.96 -26.93
CA THR A 121 5.51 -11.81 -28.13
C THR A 121 4.28 -12.71 -28.11
N CYS A 122 4.02 -13.35 -26.97
CA CYS A 122 2.83 -14.17 -26.73
C CYS A 122 2.48 -14.19 -25.24
N LEU A 123 1.23 -14.59 -24.93
CA LEU A 123 0.72 -14.59 -23.55
C LEU A 123 1.57 -15.45 -22.60
N ARG A 124 2.10 -16.58 -23.07
CA ARG A 124 2.91 -17.47 -22.24
C ARG A 124 4.23 -16.83 -21.82
N GLU A 125 4.97 -16.25 -22.77
CA GLU A 125 6.24 -15.58 -22.48
C GLU A 125 6.03 -14.35 -21.59
N LEU A 126 4.97 -13.59 -21.84
CA LEU A 126 4.58 -12.46 -21.00
C LEU A 126 4.31 -12.89 -19.55
N ALA A 127 3.53 -13.95 -19.35
CA ALA A 127 3.21 -14.45 -18.02
C ALA A 127 4.44 -15.00 -17.29
N GLU A 128 5.32 -15.72 -18.00
CA GLU A 128 6.58 -16.24 -17.44
C GLU A 128 7.50 -15.10 -16.98
N ASP A 129 7.66 -14.06 -17.80
CA ASP A 129 8.52 -12.93 -17.48
C ASP A 129 7.96 -12.12 -16.31
N ILE A 130 6.65 -11.83 -16.29
CA ILE A 130 5.99 -11.15 -15.15
C ILE A 130 6.15 -11.96 -13.86
N ARG A 131 5.94 -13.29 -13.92
CA ARG A 131 6.10 -14.18 -12.76
C ARG A 131 7.54 -14.14 -12.23
N LEU A 132 8.53 -14.22 -13.10
CA LEU A 132 9.95 -14.19 -12.71
C LEU A 132 10.32 -12.88 -12.00
N ILE A 133 9.84 -11.74 -12.53
CA ILE A 133 10.04 -10.43 -11.90
C ILE A 133 9.37 -10.39 -10.52
N LEU A 134 8.15 -10.90 -10.39
CA LEU A 134 7.43 -10.94 -9.12
C LEU A 134 8.16 -11.81 -8.09
N GLU A 135 8.58 -13.02 -8.46
CA GLU A 135 9.30 -13.94 -7.57
C GLU A 135 10.63 -13.35 -7.09
N THR A 136 11.42 -12.79 -8.00
CA THR A 136 12.70 -12.15 -7.65
C THR A 136 12.49 -11.04 -6.61
N ARG A 137 11.46 -10.19 -6.80
CA ARG A 137 11.16 -9.10 -5.88
C ARG A 137 10.61 -9.60 -4.56
N LEU A 138 9.78 -10.64 -4.59
CA LEU A 138 9.24 -11.27 -3.38
C LEU A 138 10.38 -11.83 -2.52
N GLU A 139 11.35 -12.51 -3.12
CA GLU A 139 12.55 -13.01 -2.43
C GLU A 139 13.36 -11.88 -1.79
N MET A 140 13.56 -10.75 -2.50
CA MET A 140 14.26 -9.59 -1.95
C MET A 140 13.53 -8.99 -0.73
N VAL A 141 12.21 -8.81 -0.84
CA VAL A 141 11.38 -8.29 0.27
C VAL A 141 11.38 -9.26 1.45
N GLN A 142 11.20 -10.57 1.20
CA GLN A 142 11.22 -11.60 2.25
C GLN A 142 12.56 -11.67 2.97
N THR A 143 13.67 -11.57 2.23
CA THR A 143 15.03 -11.58 2.80
C THR A 143 15.23 -10.38 3.71
N ARG A 144 14.82 -9.18 3.26
CA ARG A 144 14.92 -7.96 4.08
C ARG A 144 14.08 -8.07 5.35
N LEU A 145 12.82 -8.49 5.21
CA LEU A 145 11.90 -8.66 6.32
C LEU A 145 12.43 -9.69 7.34
N SER A 146 13.01 -10.80 6.87
CA SER A 146 13.56 -11.84 7.75
C SER A 146 14.81 -11.39 8.49
N THR A 147 15.63 -10.53 7.87
CA THR A 147 16.86 -10.01 8.50
C THR A 147 16.54 -8.97 9.57
N GLU A 148 15.46 -8.20 9.39
CA GLU A 148 15.04 -7.14 10.32
C GLU A 148 14.11 -7.64 11.44
N LEU A 149 13.34 -8.70 11.21
CA LEU A 149 12.50 -9.33 12.25
C LEU A 149 13.29 -10.17 13.27
N LEU A 150 14.57 -10.44 13.01
CA LEU A 150 15.45 -11.06 14.01
C LEU A 150 15.90 -9.96 14.98
N PRO A 151 15.50 -10.00 16.26
CA PRO A 151 16.01 -9.04 17.23
C PRO A 151 17.53 -9.19 17.27
N VAL A 152 18.23 -8.06 17.11
CA VAL A 152 19.66 -7.97 17.46
C VAL A 152 19.74 -8.30 18.95
N ALA A 153 20.27 -9.48 19.26
CA ALA A 153 20.48 -9.96 20.62
C ALA A 153 21.45 -9.05 21.39
#